data_AF-A0A2V8V710-F1
#
_entry.id   AF-A0A2V8V710-F1
#
_cell.length_a   1.000
_cell.length_b   1.000
_cell.length_c   1.000
_cell.angle_alpha   90.00
_cell.angle_beta   90.00
_cell.angle_gamma   90.00
#
_symmetry.space_group_name_H-M   'P 1'
#
loop_
_entity.id
_entity.type
_entity.pdbx_description
1 polymer ?
#
loop_
_entity_poly.entity_id
_entity_poly.type
_entity_poly.pdbx_seq_one_letter_code
_entity_poly.pdbx_strand_id
1 'polypeptide(L)'
;MFYPSIMIEGWKNVKGNSVPAAEDLEGIKDYLNQHYPHFAEPTVRTIYQRIRSLKTAPNRGRPGHRSGTRELPLSLTSWSIP
;
A
#
# COMPACT_ATOMS: atom_id res chain seq x y z
N MET A 1 9.44 10.81 11.27
CA MET A 1 10.15 10.49 10.02
C MET A 1 9.62 9.16 9.51
N PHE A 2 8.96 9.14 8.34
CA PHE A 2 8.43 7.91 7.75
C PHE A 2 9.53 7.33 6.87
N TYR A 3 9.98 6.11 7.19
CA TYR A 3 11.03 5.43 6.45
C TYR A 3 10.41 4.29 5.65
N PRO A 4 10.10 4.49 4.36
CA PRO A 4 9.41 3.50 3.53
C PRO A 4 10.11 2.15 3.53
N SER A 5 11.44 2.13 3.54
CA SER A 5 12.24 0.90 3.55
C SER A 5 12.06 0.07 4.82
N ILE A 6 12.02 0.71 6.00
CA ILE A 6 11.78 0.01 7.29
C ILE A 6 10.36 -0.57 7.31
N MET A 7 9.41 0.12 6.70
CA MET A 7 8.03 -0.34 6.60
C MET A 7 7.91 -1.55 5.69
N ILE A 8 8.52 -1.53 4.50
CA ILE A 8 8.50 -2.64 3.54
C ILE A 8 9.14 -3.89 4.18
N GLU A 9 10.30 -3.75 4.83
CA GLU A 9 10.95 -4.85 5.55
C GLU A 9 10.12 -5.36 6.74
N GLY A 10 9.52 -4.45 7.51
CA GLY A 10 8.57 -4.81 8.56
C GLY A 10 7.33 -5.53 8.01
N TRP A 11 6.95 -5.24 6.78
CA TRP A 11 5.75 -5.79 6.13
C TRP A 11 5.97 -7.18 5.55
N LYS A 12 7.19 -7.50 5.06
CA LYS A 12 7.61 -8.86 4.69
C LYS A 12 7.40 -9.86 5.84
N ASN A 13 7.41 -9.38 7.09
CA ASN A 13 7.31 -10.19 8.30
C ASN A 13 5.90 -10.27 8.93
N VAL A 14 4.86 -9.71 8.30
CA VAL A 14 3.48 -9.75 8.82
C VAL A 14 2.80 -11.06 8.43
N LYS A 15 2.31 -11.83 9.42
CA LYS A 15 1.47 -13.03 9.17
C LYS A 15 0.26 -12.67 8.30
N GLY A 16 0.11 -13.38 7.18
CA GLY A 16 -0.94 -13.15 6.18
C GLY A 16 -0.54 -12.24 5.01
N ASN A 17 0.69 -11.70 5.01
CA ASN A 17 1.26 -11.02 3.84
C ASN A 17 1.97 -12.06 2.95
N SER A 18 1.71 -12.02 1.65
CA SER A 18 2.39 -12.88 0.67
C SER A 18 3.67 -12.18 0.20
N VAL A 19 4.78 -12.90 0.03
CA VAL A 19 6.04 -12.38 -0.53
C VAL A 19 5.82 -11.50 -1.78
N PRO A 20 4.95 -11.86 -2.74
CA PRO A 20 4.65 -11.01 -3.91
C PRO A 20 4.12 -9.60 -3.57
N ALA A 21 3.35 -9.44 -2.50
CA ALA A 21 2.74 -8.15 -2.16
C ALA A 21 3.76 -7.16 -1.56
N ALA A 22 4.81 -7.66 -0.91
CA ALA A 22 5.90 -6.82 -0.45
C ALA A 22 6.79 -6.38 -1.62
N GLU A 23 7.04 -7.27 -2.57
CA GLU A 23 7.74 -6.97 -3.82
C GLU A 23 6.97 -5.95 -4.66
N ASP A 24 5.64 -6.08 -4.76
CA ASP A 24 4.78 -5.11 -5.44
C ASP A 24 4.92 -3.70 -4.83
N LEU A 25 4.95 -3.59 -3.50
CA LEU A 25 5.09 -2.29 -2.83
C LEU A 25 6.48 -1.68 -3.01
N GLU A 26 7.52 -2.53 -3.03
CA GLU A 26 8.89 -2.12 -3.34
C GLU A 26 8.99 -1.62 -4.80
N GLY A 27 8.44 -2.36 -5.76
CA GLY A 27 8.39 -1.96 -7.17
C GLY A 27 7.63 -0.65 -7.40
N ILE A 28 6.48 -0.44 -6.74
CA ILE A 28 5.73 0.82 -6.80
C ILE A 28 6.58 1.98 -6.28
N LYS A 29 7.25 1.79 -5.14
CA LYS A 29 8.11 2.81 -4.54
C LYS A 29 9.27 3.16 -5.48
N ASP A 30 9.93 2.17 -6.06
CA ASP A 30 11.10 2.37 -6.92
C ASP A 30 10.71 3.08 -8.22
N TYR A 31 9.59 2.68 -8.84
CA TYR A 31 9.04 3.39 -10.00
C TYR A 31 8.74 4.86 -9.68
N LEU A 32 8.08 5.13 -8.54
CA LEU A 32 7.79 6.49 -8.14
C LEU A 32 9.06 7.28 -7.80
N ASN A 33 10.06 6.68 -7.14
CA ASN A 33 11.32 7.37 -6.89
C ASN A 33 12.03 7.77 -8.19
N GLN A 34 11.99 6.92 -9.20
CA GLN A 34 12.62 7.16 -10.48
C GLN A 34 11.90 8.23 -11.31
N HIS A 35 10.56 8.20 -11.35
CA HIS A 35 9.78 9.02 -12.28
C HIS A 35 9.07 10.20 -11.62
N TYR A 36 8.66 10.06 -10.36
CA TYR A 36 7.85 11.03 -9.62
C TYR A 36 8.19 11.05 -8.11
N PRO A 37 9.41 11.43 -7.71
CA PRO A 37 9.93 11.21 -6.35
C PRO A 37 9.08 11.87 -5.26
N HIS A 38 8.39 12.98 -5.57
CA HIS A 38 7.47 13.66 -4.67
C HIS A 38 6.21 12.84 -4.35
N PHE A 39 5.84 11.85 -5.16
CA PHE A 39 4.71 10.93 -4.90
C PHE A 39 5.11 9.62 -4.23
N ALA A 40 6.40 9.26 -4.18
CA ALA A 40 6.83 7.96 -3.65
C ALA A 40 6.43 7.78 -2.18
N GLU A 41 6.80 8.74 -1.34
CA GLU A 41 6.52 8.67 0.09
C GLU A 41 5.01 8.78 0.42
N PRO A 42 4.25 9.76 -0.12
CA PRO A 42 2.81 9.85 0.11
C PRO A 42 2.06 8.59 -0.32
N THR A 43 2.37 8.03 -1.50
CA THR A 43 1.69 6.85 -2.04
C THR A 43 1.89 5.63 -1.14
N VAL A 44 3.15 5.31 -0.79
CA VAL A 44 3.46 4.16 0.06
C VAL A 44 2.82 4.31 1.44
N ARG A 45 2.82 5.53 2.00
CA ARG A 45 2.16 5.82 3.28
C ARG A 45 0.65 5.59 3.21
N THR A 46 -0.02 6.06 2.16
CA THR A 46 -1.46 5.86 1.97
C THR A 46 -1.83 4.39 1.83
N ILE A 47 -1.06 3.61 1.05
CA ILE A 47 -1.24 2.15 0.92
C ILE A 47 -1.14 1.49 2.29
N TYR A 48 -0.07 1.78 3.04
CA TYR A 48 0.14 1.21 4.37
C TYR A 48 -1.00 1.55 5.33
N GLN A 49 -1.42 2.82 5.40
CA GLN A 49 -2.51 3.24 6.29
C GLN A 49 -3.83 2.55 5.94
N ARG A 50 -4.15 2.42 4.65
CA ARG A 50 -5.34 1.70 4.19
C ARG A 50 -5.30 0.24 4.60
N ILE A 51 -4.18 -0.46 4.41
CA ILE A 51 -4.08 -1.87 4.78
C ILE A 51 -4.10 -2.05 6.29
N ARG A 52 -3.42 -1.18 7.06
CA ARG A 52 -3.48 -1.20 8.52
C ARG A 52 -4.90 -1.07 9.06
N SER A 53 -5.77 -0.31 8.38
CA SER A 53 -7.18 -0.17 8.78
C SER A 53 -7.98 -1.48 8.73
N LEU A 54 -7.53 -2.47 7.95
CA LEU A 54 -8.18 -3.78 7.88
C LEU A 54 -8.07 -4.58 9.18
N LYS A 55 -7.09 -4.27 10.05
CA LYS A 55 -6.96 -4.91 11.36
C LYS A 55 -8.19 -4.71 12.25
N THR A 56 -8.84 -3.56 12.14
CA THR A 56 -10.03 -3.21 12.93
C THR A 56 -11.32 -3.25 12.12
N ALA A 57 -11.23 -3.23 10.79
CA ALA A 57 -12.37 -3.24 9.89
C ALA A 57 -12.08 -4.12 8.65
N PRO A 58 -12.10 -5.46 8.79
CA PRO A 58 -11.66 -6.39 7.74
C PRO A 58 -12.55 -6.38 6.49
N ASN A 59 -13.81 -5.95 6.61
CA ASN A 59 -14.80 -5.96 5.53
C ASN A 59 -14.91 -4.62 4.77
N ARG A 60 -13.94 -3.71 4.89
CA ARG A 60 -13.94 -2.41 4.17
C ARG A 60 -13.77 -2.55 2.66
N GLY A 61 -13.15 -3.63 2.21
CA GLY A 61 -12.99 -3.90 0.79
C GLY A 61 -14.31 -4.40 0.20
N ARG A 62 -14.64 -3.94 -1.01
CA ARG A 62 -15.74 -4.50 -1.80
C ARG A 62 -15.38 -5.92 -2.26
N PRO A 63 -16.37 -6.79 -2.57
CA PRO A 63 -16.08 -8.05 -3.24
C PRO A 63 -15.20 -7.82 -4.47
N GLY A 64 -14.11 -8.58 -4.58
CA GLY A 64 -13.15 -8.44 -5.67
C GLY A 64 -13.58 -9.21 -6.93
N HIS A 65 -12.93 -8.91 -8.04
CA HIS A 65 -13.20 -9.59 -9.31
C HIS A 65 -12.94 -11.12 -9.26
N ARG A 66 -11.95 -11.55 -8.47
CA ARG A 66 -11.67 -12.98 -8.24
C ARG A 66 -12.47 -13.49 -7.04
N SER A 67 -13.09 -14.66 -7.19
CA SER A 67 -13.81 -15.31 -6.09
C SER A 67 -12.91 -15.45 -4.85
N GLY A 68 -13.47 -15.17 -3.68
CA GLY A 68 -12.75 -15.21 -2.41
C GLY A 68 -11.85 -14.00 -2.13
N THR A 69 -11.80 -12.99 -3.00
CA THR A 69 -10.98 -11.79 -2.80
C THR A 69 -11.82 -10.55 -2.48
N ARG A 70 -11.16 -9.53 -1.92
CA ARG A 70 -11.73 -8.19 -1.71
C ARG A 70 -10.80 -7.13 -2.28
N GLU A 71 -11.38 -6.09 -2.85
CA GLU A 71 -10.66 -4.91 -3.33
C GLU A 71 -10.83 -3.77 -2.34
N LEU A 72 -9.72 -3.16 -1.91
CA LEU A 72 -9.73 -1.98 -1.06
C LEU A 72 -9.27 -0.78 -1.89
N PRO A 73 -10.18 0.02 -2.46
CA PRO A 73 -9.80 1.15 -3.29
C PRO A 73 -8.97 2.15 -2.51
N LEU A 74 -7.82 2.55 -3.07
CA LEU A 74 -7.09 3.71 -2.60
C LEU A 74 -7.91 4.93 -3.03
N SER A 75 -8.65 5.54 -2.11
CA SER A 75 -9.23 6.86 -2.36
C SER A 75 -8.08 7.87 -2.37
N LEU A 76 -7.47 8.10 -3.53
CA LEU A 76 -6.52 9.17 -3.73
C LEU A 76 -7.27 10.51 -3.84
N THR A 77 -8.22 10.78 -2.95
CA THR A 77 -9.09 11.97 -2.95
C THR A 77 -8.37 13.23 -2.49
N SER A 78 -7.04 13.25 -2.58
CA SER A 78 -6.19 14.42 -2.34
C SER A 78 -5.04 14.42 -3.35
N TRP A 79 -5.34 14.25 -4.64
CA TRP A 79 -4.47 14.73 -5.70
C TRP A 79 -4.59 16.27 -5.80
N SER A 80 -4.14 16.98 -4.77
CA SER A 80 -3.62 18.33 -4.96
C SER A 80 -2.13 18.17 -5.21
N ILE A 81 -1.79 18.07 -6.48
CA ILE A 81 -0.44 18.28 -7.01
C ILE A 81 -0.23 19.81 -7.01
N PRO A 82 0.69 20.39 -6.22
CA PRO A 82 1.45 21.53 -6.71
C PRO A 82 2.50 21.07 -7.72
#